data_AF-A0A1H9CQ59-F1
#
_entry.id   AF-A0A1H9CQ59-F1
#
_cell.length_a   1.000
_cell.length_b   1.000
_cell.length_c   1.000
_cell.angle_alpha   90.00
_cell.angle_beta   90.00
_cell.angle_gamma   90.00
#
_symmetry.space_group_name_H-M   'P 1'
#
loop_
_entity.id
_entity.type
_entity.pdbx_description
1 polymer ?
#
loop_
_entity_poly.entity_id
_entity_poly.type
_entity_poly.pdbx_seq_one_letter_code
_entity_poly.pdbx_strand_id
1 'polypeptide(L)'
;MSEEALTPGIKRGFILIRDDFQREGESYADLSEYEQEDMFLYPRLRECFLYEYNGSPCRVFEVDVIDEIEKDPDSRKDRYYTNKVRIMRMVPVEKLMEEMNIGHNCTGYCNSGDDNIGDNNSGYGNMGSKNSGSFNIGDVNSGSFNAGDCNVGEGNVGYYNSGERNNGNHNAGCCNNGDYNAGDFNCGNYNSGAFCTGETPFMLFNQPSPITRDEWMNSEARDILILMPKKSTKWNNSMGLTEKEFQAQPIYGGDEQLDGPTVPHYDKSDRQIWWDKLPQDKKDIVFAIPGFDKEIFEECTGIHVS
;
A
#
# COMPACT_ATOMS: atom_id res chain seq x y z
N MET A 1 21.78 -2.97 51.53
CA MET A 1 22.56 -2.02 50.73
C MET A 1 23.01 -2.78 49.50
N SER A 2 22.22 -2.73 48.44
CA SER A 2 22.55 -3.30 47.15
C SER A 2 23.38 -2.26 46.39
N GLU A 3 24.67 -2.54 46.21
CA GLU A 3 25.40 -2.03 45.05
C GLU A 3 24.78 -2.70 43.83
N GLU A 4 23.84 -2.02 43.19
CA GLU A 4 23.45 -2.36 41.82
C GLU A 4 24.63 -2.00 40.92
N ALA A 5 25.21 -3.03 40.32
CA ALA A 5 26.36 -2.92 39.46
C ALA A 5 26.06 -1.96 38.29
N LEU A 6 26.85 -0.88 38.23
CA LEU A 6 27.07 -0.05 37.05
C LEU A 6 27.12 -0.93 35.80
N THR A 7 26.24 -0.67 34.83
CA THR A 7 26.26 -1.36 33.55
C THR A 7 27.62 -1.09 32.88
N PRO A 8 28.41 -2.12 32.52
CA PRO A 8 29.76 -1.87 32.02
C PRO A 8 29.72 -1.34 30.58
N GLY A 9 30.42 -0.21 30.33
CA GLY A 9 31.34 -0.13 29.19
C GLY A 9 31.12 0.94 28.12
N ILE A 10 29.97 1.64 28.07
CA ILE A 10 29.75 2.67 27.04
C ILE A 10 30.41 3.98 27.47
N LYS A 11 31.58 4.26 26.90
CA LYS A 11 32.31 5.52 27.09
C LYS A 11 32.06 6.53 25.99
N ARG A 12 31.61 6.06 24.84
CA ARG A 12 31.27 6.86 23.66
C ARG A 12 29.96 6.41 23.06
N GLY A 13 29.26 7.37 22.47
CA GLY A 13 28.08 7.11 21.68
C GLY A 13 27.73 8.32 20.84
N PHE A 14 26.47 8.36 20.45
CA PHE A 14 25.91 9.42 19.65
C PHE A 14 24.69 10.00 20.35
N ILE A 15 24.53 11.31 20.22
CA ILE A 15 23.31 12.00 20.64
C ILE A 15 22.74 12.75 19.43
N LEU A 16 21.44 12.98 19.47
CA LEU A 16 20.72 13.75 18.47
C LEU A 16 20.17 14.99 19.17
N ILE A 17 20.61 16.17 18.72
CA ILE A 17 20.07 17.44 19.21
C ILE A 17 19.25 18.07 18.10
N ARG A 18 18.00 18.41 18.41
CA ARG A 18 17.11 19.08 17.46
C ARG A 18 17.47 20.55 17.36
N ASP A 19 17.37 21.12 16.17
CA ASP A 19 17.83 22.49 15.92
C ASP A 19 17.10 23.56 16.75
N ASP A 20 15.86 23.28 17.17
CA ASP A 20 15.04 24.15 18.01
C ASP A 20 15.53 24.28 19.46
N PHE A 21 16.45 23.43 19.91
CA PHE A 21 17.07 23.50 21.24
C PHE A 21 18.35 24.34 21.29
N GLN A 22 18.81 24.87 20.15
CA GLN A 22 19.98 25.75 20.12
C GLN A 22 19.63 27.11 20.75
N ARG A 23 20.31 27.49 21.85
CA ARG A 23 20.14 28.79 22.50
C ARG A 23 20.65 29.91 21.57
N GLU A 24 19.95 31.05 21.59
CA GLU A 24 20.29 32.20 20.74
C GLU A 24 21.73 32.68 21.01
N GLY A 25 22.60 32.58 20.00
CA GLY A 25 24.00 33.03 20.06
C GLY A 25 25.05 31.95 20.42
N GLU A 26 24.65 30.73 20.80
CA GLU A 26 25.59 29.61 21.01
C GLU A 26 25.70 28.76 19.74
N SER A 27 26.89 28.36 19.33
CA SER A 27 27.04 27.30 18.32
C SER A 27 27.35 25.96 18.98
N TYR A 28 26.90 24.85 18.39
CA TYR A 28 27.25 23.52 18.92
C TYR A 28 28.76 23.24 18.92
N ALA A 29 29.54 23.99 18.12
CA ALA A 29 31.00 23.89 18.11
C ALA A 29 31.65 24.52 19.37
N ASP A 30 30.93 25.39 20.09
CA ASP A 30 31.42 26.05 21.31
C ASP A 30 31.13 25.22 22.58
N LEU A 31 30.30 24.19 22.47
CA LEU A 31 29.89 23.34 23.59
C LEU A 31 30.93 22.23 23.80
N SER A 32 31.86 22.43 24.73
CA SER A 32 32.75 21.35 25.19
C SER A 32 31.99 20.30 26.01
N GLU A 33 30.94 20.70 26.74
CA GLU A 33 30.05 19.82 27.49
C GLU A 33 28.60 20.24 27.22
N TYR A 34 27.70 19.27 27.19
CA TYR A 34 26.28 19.47 26.94
C TYR A 34 25.46 18.79 28.03
N GLU A 35 24.52 19.54 28.62
CA GLU A 35 23.60 19.07 29.66
C GLU A 35 22.15 19.24 29.20
N GLN A 36 21.40 18.15 29.25
CA GLN A 36 19.96 18.13 29.05
C GLN A 36 19.39 16.91 29.80
N GLU A 37 18.31 17.10 30.54
CA GLU A 37 17.62 15.99 31.22
C GLU A 37 17.10 14.95 30.22
N ASP A 38 17.26 13.67 30.58
CA ASP A 38 16.75 12.50 29.86
C ASP A 38 17.17 12.42 28.39
N MET A 39 18.39 12.85 28.06
CA MET A 39 18.90 12.76 26.70
C MET A 39 19.15 11.31 26.28
N PHE A 40 18.70 10.97 25.06
CA PHE A 40 19.01 9.67 24.47
C PHE A 40 20.45 9.58 23.98
N LEU A 41 21.16 8.57 24.48
CA LEU A 41 22.48 8.14 24.04
C LEU A 41 22.37 6.84 23.23
N TYR A 42 22.96 6.84 22.04
CA TYR A 42 22.97 5.72 21.11
C TYR A 42 24.37 5.10 21.02
N PRO A 43 24.52 3.79 21.26
CA PRO A 43 25.78 3.08 21.05
C PRO A 43 26.28 3.12 19.60
N ARG A 44 25.37 3.10 18.62
CA ARG A 44 25.71 3.11 17.19
C ARG A 44 24.96 4.22 16.45
N LEU A 45 25.63 4.84 15.49
CA LEU A 45 25.09 5.96 14.71
C LEU A 45 23.75 5.63 14.02
N ARG A 46 23.63 4.43 13.44
CA ARG A 46 22.38 3.96 12.79
C ARG A 46 21.17 3.92 13.72
N GLU A 47 21.37 3.75 15.03
CA GLU A 47 20.28 3.65 16.01
C GLU A 47 19.65 5.01 16.28
N CYS A 48 20.42 6.10 16.16
CA CYS A 48 19.89 7.46 16.23
C CYS A 48 18.74 7.65 15.24
N PHE A 49 18.88 7.09 14.03
CA PHE A 49 17.91 7.28 12.96
C PHE A 49 16.73 6.34 13.06
N LEU A 50 16.99 5.07 13.34
CA LEU A 50 15.94 4.06 13.40
C LEU A 50 14.85 4.41 14.43
N TYR A 51 15.23 5.11 15.50
CA TYR A 51 14.33 5.37 16.62
C TYR A 51 13.87 6.83 16.76
N GLU A 52 14.65 7.82 16.31
CA GLU A 52 14.34 9.23 16.59
C GLU A 52 14.24 10.12 15.34
N TYR A 53 14.80 9.73 14.21
CA TYR A 53 14.71 10.57 13.02
C TYR A 53 13.32 10.47 12.39
N ASN A 54 12.49 11.47 12.66
CA ASN A 54 11.13 11.61 12.12
C ASN A 54 11.04 12.68 11.02
N GLY A 55 12.17 13.08 10.43
CA GLY A 55 12.26 14.19 9.47
C GLY A 55 12.42 15.58 10.11
N SER A 56 12.51 15.68 11.44
CA SER A 56 12.84 16.96 12.10
C SER A 56 14.30 17.36 11.85
N PRO A 57 14.61 18.65 11.64
CA PRO A 57 15.98 19.14 11.54
C PRO A 57 16.73 18.84 12.84
N CYS A 58 17.75 18.00 12.75
CA CYS A 58 18.55 17.59 13.87
C CYS A 58 20.01 17.42 13.48
N ARG A 59 20.91 17.64 14.44
CA ARG A 59 22.33 17.40 14.30
C ARG A 59 22.72 16.22 15.18
N VAL A 60 23.57 15.36 14.63
CA VAL A 60 24.11 14.22 15.37
C VAL A 60 25.51 14.55 15.83
N PHE A 61 25.81 14.22 17.08
CA PHE A 61 27.12 14.44 17.67
C PHE A 61 27.69 13.12 18.15
N GLU A 62 28.98 12.91 17.90
CA GLU A 62 29.75 11.90 18.61
C GLU A 62 30.18 12.48 19.94
N VAL A 63 29.96 11.73 21.03
CA VAL A 63 30.15 12.22 22.39
C VAL A 63 30.89 11.22 23.27
N ASP A 64 31.65 11.74 24.22
CA ASP A 64 32.13 10.98 25.38
C ASP A 64 31.08 11.11 26.51
N VAL A 65 30.74 9.99 27.14
CA VAL A 65 29.84 9.95 28.30
C VAL A 65 30.60 10.37 29.54
N ILE A 66 30.10 11.38 30.26
CA ILE A 66 30.74 11.90 31.48
C ILE A 66 29.83 11.88 32.72
N ASP A 67 28.62 11.36 32.57
CA ASP A 67 27.64 11.19 33.63
C ASP A 67 27.09 9.75 33.64
N GLU A 68 26.25 9.44 34.63
CA GLU A 68 25.60 8.15 34.72
C GLU A 68 24.71 7.89 33.48
N ILE A 69 24.56 6.60 33.17
CA ILE A 69 23.71 6.13 32.08
C ILE A 69 22.73 5.09 32.58
N GLU A 70 21.50 5.17 32.08
CA GLU A 70 20.44 4.20 32.35
C GLU A 70 19.99 3.55 31.04
N LYS A 71 19.87 2.21 30.99
CA LYS A 71 19.39 1.52 29.79
C LYS A 71 17.91 1.83 29.56
N ASP A 72 17.51 2.15 28.33
CA ASP A 72 16.09 2.26 28.02
C ASP A 72 15.40 0.89 28.22
N PRO A 73 14.29 0.83 28.98
CA PRO A 73 13.58 -0.42 29.25
C PRO A 73 12.94 -1.06 28.00
N ASP A 74 12.75 -0.33 26.90
CA ASP A 74 12.26 -0.90 25.64
C ASP A 74 13.33 -1.77 24.98
N SER A 75 13.23 -3.09 25.17
CA SER A 75 14.19 -4.08 24.65
C SER A 75 14.34 -4.10 23.13
N ARG A 76 13.43 -3.46 22.39
CA ARG A 76 13.55 -3.32 20.92
C ARG A 76 14.53 -2.23 20.53
N LYS A 77 14.90 -1.34 21.45
CA LYS A 77 15.79 -0.20 21.21
C LYS A 77 17.10 -0.42 21.95
N ASP A 78 18.20 -0.24 21.24
CA ASP A 78 19.52 -0.23 21.86
C ASP A 78 19.92 1.22 22.09
N ARG A 79 19.46 1.79 23.21
CA ARG A 79 19.74 3.17 23.62
C ARG A 79 19.70 3.32 25.14
N TYR A 80 20.20 4.44 25.60
CA TYR A 80 20.40 4.76 27.01
C TYR A 80 19.94 6.20 27.29
N TYR A 81 19.62 6.51 28.54
CA TYR A 81 19.43 7.87 29.04
C TYR A 81 20.71 8.37 29.70
N THR A 82 21.01 9.66 29.57
CA THR A 82 22.06 10.36 30.31
C THR A 82 21.70 11.83 30.41
N ASN A 83 22.25 12.56 31.39
CA ASN A 83 21.96 13.99 31.53
C ASN A 83 23.11 14.88 31.05
N LYS A 84 24.31 14.32 30.86
CA LYS A 84 25.50 15.10 30.51
C LYS A 84 26.52 14.33 29.70
N VAL A 85 27.04 14.99 28.66
CA VAL A 85 28.07 14.45 27.77
C VAL A 85 29.11 15.50 27.40
N ARG A 86 30.25 15.04 26.87
CA ARG A 86 31.25 15.89 26.20
C ARG A 86 31.12 15.74 24.70
N ILE A 87 30.87 16.83 23.99
CA ILE A 87 30.80 16.82 22.52
C ILE A 87 32.21 16.68 21.95
N MET A 88 32.42 15.65 21.15
CA MET A 88 33.71 15.41 20.49
C MET A 88 33.73 16.05 19.10
N ARG A 89 32.64 15.86 18.35
CA ARG A 89 32.44 16.45 17.03
C ARG A 89 31.00 16.29 16.57
N MET A 90 30.61 17.14 15.62
CA MET A 90 29.42 16.93 14.80
C MET A 90 29.69 15.82 13.78
N VAL A 91 28.72 14.93 13.59
CA VAL A 91 28.74 13.90 12.56
C VAL A 91 28.16 14.51 11.27
N PRO A 92 28.92 14.52 10.16
CA PRO A 92 28.39 14.97 8.88
C PRO A 92 27.22 14.11 8.40
N VAL A 93 26.25 14.74 7.73
CA VAL A 93 25.05 14.05 7.22
C VAL A 93 25.41 12.98 6.18
N GLU A 94 26.48 13.17 5.43
CA GLU A 94 26.91 12.22 4.40
C GLU A 94 27.34 10.89 5.02
N LYS A 95 28.17 10.94 6.07
CA LYS A 95 28.60 9.75 6.83
C LYS A 95 27.42 9.01 7.46
N LEU A 96 26.43 9.78 7.89
CA LEU A 96 25.23 9.26 8.47
C LEU A 96 24.37 8.51 7.44
N MET A 97 24.20 9.07 6.24
CA MET A 97 23.51 8.39 5.14
C MET A 97 24.22 7.10 4.73
N GLU A 98 25.57 7.11 4.68
CA GLU A 98 26.37 5.92 4.39
C GLU A 98 26.11 4.78 5.40
N GLU A 99 26.07 5.10 6.70
CA GLU A 99 25.86 4.11 7.77
C GLU A 99 24.43 3.55 7.82
N MET A 100 23.48 4.25 7.20
CA MET A 100 22.09 3.77 7.06
C MET A 100 21.91 2.82 5.88
N ASN A 101 22.86 2.78 4.95
CA ASN A 101 22.86 1.82 3.85
C ASN A 101 23.57 0.53 4.27
N ILE A 102 22.97 -0.61 3.96
CA ILE A 102 23.55 -1.93 4.21
C ILE A 102 23.99 -2.52 2.87
N GLY A 103 25.27 -2.35 2.53
CA GLY A 103 25.88 -2.84 1.29
C GLY A 103 26.85 -1.82 0.72
N HIS A 104 27.12 -1.89 -0.58
CA HIS A 104 28.13 -1.07 -1.25
C HIS A 104 27.53 -0.08 -2.25
N ASN A 105 28.21 1.05 -2.44
CA ASN A 105 27.91 2.07 -3.47
C ASN A 105 26.46 2.58 -3.50
N CYS A 106 25.78 2.57 -2.35
CA CYS A 106 24.43 3.13 -2.26
C CYS A 106 24.48 4.65 -2.03
N THR A 107 23.58 5.38 -2.69
CA THR A 107 23.35 6.82 -2.47
C THR A 107 21.91 7.03 -2.01
N GLY A 108 21.69 7.92 -1.03
CA GLY A 108 20.39 8.08 -0.37
C GLY A 108 20.36 7.35 0.98
N TYR A 109 19.18 7.05 1.50
CA TYR A 109 19.02 6.49 2.85
C TYR A 109 18.31 5.12 2.90
N CYS A 110 18.66 4.32 3.90
CA CYS A 110 18.03 3.03 4.21
C CYS A 110 18.00 2.01 3.06
N ASN A 111 18.98 2.04 2.16
CA ASN A 111 19.10 1.00 1.13
C ASN A 111 19.70 -0.28 1.71
N SER A 112 19.33 -1.42 1.15
CA SER A 112 19.98 -2.71 1.40
C SER A 112 20.40 -3.36 0.08
N GLY A 113 21.58 -3.96 0.05
CA GLY A 113 22.25 -4.44 -1.18
C GLY A 113 23.14 -3.38 -1.82
N ASP A 114 23.42 -3.51 -3.11
CA ASP A 114 24.51 -2.79 -3.76
C ASP A 114 24.04 -1.89 -4.91
N ASP A 115 24.80 -0.82 -5.17
CA ASP A 115 24.63 0.10 -6.31
C ASP A 115 23.24 0.76 -6.40
N ASN A 116 22.49 0.87 -5.28
CA ASN A 116 21.17 1.51 -5.27
C ASN A 116 21.28 3.04 -5.16
N ILE A 117 20.42 3.76 -5.88
CA ILE A 117 20.32 5.22 -5.86
C ILE A 117 18.91 5.63 -5.43
N GLY A 118 18.82 6.49 -4.42
CA GLY A 118 17.56 6.92 -3.81
C GLY A 118 17.32 6.17 -2.51
N ASP A 119 16.07 5.94 -2.13
CA ASP A 119 15.76 5.68 -0.72
C ASP A 119 14.97 4.39 -0.49
N ASN A 120 15.34 3.63 0.53
CA ASN A 120 14.65 2.41 0.95
C ASN A 120 14.59 1.31 -0.13
N ASN A 121 15.56 1.27 -1.04
CA ASN A 121 15.63 0.18 -2.01
C ASN A 121 16.26 -1.07 -1.38
N SER A 122 15.89 -2.23 -1.90
CA SER A 122 16.44 -3.53 -1.47
C SER A 122 16.84 -4.35 -2.68
N GLY A 123 18.12 -4.71 -2.79
CA GLY A 123 18.67 -5.50 -3.90
C GLY A 123 19.75 -4.75 -4.67
N TYR A 124 19.73 -4.81 -5.99
CA TYR A 124 20.87 -4.40 -6.83
C TYR A 124 20.51 -3.34 -7.86
N GLY A 125 21.25 -2.22 -7.89
CA GLY A 125 21.18 -1.29 -9.02
C GLY A 125 19.83 -0.60 -9.23
N ASN A 126 18.99 -0.49 -8.19
CA ASN A 126 17.70 0.19 -8.31
C ASN A 126 17.88 1.72 -8.24
N MET A 127 17.04 2.47 -8.95
CA MET A 127 17.01 3.93 -8.96
C MET A 127 15.61 4.44 -8.62
N GLY A 128 15.50 5.28 -7.61
CA GLY A 128 14.24 5.79 -7.07
C GLY A 128 14.03 5.29 -5.65
N SER A 129 12.80 5.00 -5.26
CA SER A 129 12.46 4.71 -3.87
C SER A 129 11.64 3.44 -3.68
N LYS A 130 11.92 2.72 -2.59
CA LYS A 130 11.13 1.55 -2.15
C LYS A 130 11.05 0.43 -3.19
N ASN A 131 12.05 0.30 -4.06
CA ASN A 131 12.12 -0.82 -4.99
C ASN A 131 12.71 -2.05 -4.32
N SER A 132 12.26 -3.23 -4.72
CA SER A 132 12.86 -4.50 -4.34
C SER A 132 13.25 -5.32 -5.57
N GLY A 133 14.41 -5.95 -5.53
CA GLY A 133 14.97 -6.73 -6.64
C GLY A 133 16.07 -5.98 -7.38
N SER A 134 16.08 -5.99 -8.72
CA SER A 134 17.24 -5.55 -9.50
C SER A 134 16.91 -4.59 -10.63
N PHE A 135 17.67 -3.51 -10.78
CA PHE A 135 17.60 -2.59 -11.92
C PHE A 135 16.21 -1.98 -12.18
N ASN A 136 15.42 -1.76 -11.13
CA ASN A 136 14.16 -1.04 -11.27
C ASN A 136 14.43 0.48 -11.28
N ILE A 137 13.69 1.21 -12.10
CA ILE A 137 13.73 2.67 -12.19
C ILE A 137 12.33 3.23 -11.89
N GLY A 138 12.23 4.13 -10.92
CA GLY A 138 10.97 4.67 -10.42
C GLY A 138 10.73 4.22 -8.98
N ASP A 139 9.47 4.16 -8.56
CA ASP A 139 9.12 3.94 -7.16
C ASP A 139 8.23 2.70 -6.94
N VAL A 140 8.45 2.00 -5.82
CA VAL A 140 7.59 0.91 -5.34
C VAL A 140 7.50 -0.27 -6.33
N ASN A 141 8.56 -0.53 -7.10
CA ASN A 141 8.60 -1.71 -7.96
C ASN A 141 9.14 -2.94 -7.21
N SER A 142 8.70 -4.13 -7.62
CA SER A 142 9.19 -5.40 -7.11
C SER A 142 9.55 -6.32 -8.27
N GLY A 143 10.76 -6.88 -8.27
CA GLY A 143 11.27 -7.74 -9.35
C GLY A 143 12.43 -7.08 -10.09
N SER A 144 12.45 -7.16 -11.42
CA SER A 144 13.62 -6.76 -12.19
C SER A 144 13.32 -5.91 -13.41
N PHE A 145 14.19 -4.95 -13.73
CA PHE A 145 14.14 -4.16 -14.97
C PHE A 145 12.81 -3.40 -15.21
N ASN A 146 12.02 -3.13 -14.16
CA ASN A 146 10.81 -2.33 -14.32
C ASN A 146 11.15 -0.84 -14.43
N ALA A 147 10.40 -0.10 -15.25
CA ALA A 147 10.52 1.35 -15.40
C ALA A 147 9.16 2.04 -15.21
N GLY A 148 9.09 3.00 -14.30
CA GLY A 148 7.84 3.59 -13.81
C GLY A 148 7.53 3.12 -12.39
N ASP A 149 6.27 3.17 -11.95
CA ASP A 149 5.96 2.95 -10.53
C ASP A 149 4.96 1.82 -10.28
N CYS A 150 5.09 1.20 -9.11
CA CYS A 150 4.18 0.16 -8.62
C CYS A 150 4.07 -1.08 -9.53
N ASN A 151 5.13 -1.42 -10.28
CA ASN A 151 5.15 -2.62 -11.10
C ASN A 151 5.68 -3.84 -10.33
N VAL A 152 5.15 -5.01 -10.65
CA VAL A 152 5.56 -6.29 -10.06
C VAL A 152 5.94 -7.27 -11.18
N GLY A 153 7.14 -7.85 -11.09
CA GLY A 153 7.65 -8.83 -12.05
C GLY A 153 8.83 -8.29 -12.86
N GLU A 154 8.89 -8.58 -14.16
CA GLU A 154 10.08 -8.31 -14.97
C GLU A 154 9.81 -7.41 -16.18
N GLY A 155 10.60 -6.35 -16.35
CA GLY A 155 10.65 -5.59 -17.60
C GLY A 155 9.39 -4.80 -17.93
N ASN A 156 8.53 -4.51 -16.95
CA ASN A 156 7.33 -3.71 -17.19
C ASN A 156 7.65 -2.23 -17.30
N VAL A 157 6.95 -1.51 -18.18
CA VAL A 157 7.09 -0.07 -18.40
C VAL A 157 5.74 0.61 -18.19
N GLY A 158 5.69 1.59 -17.29
CA GLY A 158 4.48 2.34 -16.93
C GLY A 158 4.09 2.14 -15.47
N TYR A 159 2.80 2.05 -15.18
CA TYR A 159 2.28 2.02 -13.81
C TYR A 159 1.41 0.81 -13.51
N TYR A 160 1.54 0.26 -12.30
CA TYR A 160 0.65 -0.79 -11.78
C TYR A 160 0.55 -2.05 -12.65
N ASN A 161 1.62 -2.43 -13.36
CA ASN A 161 1.64 -3.67 -14.11
C ASN A 161 2.09 -4.85 -13.23
N SER A 162 1.54 -6.04 -13.50
CA SER A 162 1.96 -7.28 -12.86
C SER A 162 2.28 -8.34 -13.91
N GLY A 163 3.44 -8.97 -13.83
CA GLY A 163 3.91 -9.99 -14.76
C GLY A 163 5.14 -9.52 -15.54
N GLU A 164 5.17 -9.77 -16.85
CA GLU A 164 6.39 -9.61 -17.64
C GLU A 164 6.19 -8.74 -18.87
N ARG A 165 7.09 -7.78 -19.09
CA ARG A 165 7.22 -7.01 -20.34
C ARG A 165 5.94 -6.32 -20.79
N ASN A 166 5.10 -5.89 -19.85
CA ASN A 166 3.94 -5.07 -20.18
C ASN A 166 4.37 -3.62 -20.42
N ASN A 167 3.78 -2.97 -21.41
CA ASN A 167 4.00 -1.55 -21.72
C ASN A 167 2.65 -0.82 -21.68
N GLY A 168 2.55 0.18 -20.79
CA GLY A 168 1.31 0.88 -20.47
C GLY A 168 0.98 0.69 -18.99
N ASN A 169 -0.30 0.74 -18.63
CA ASN A 169 -0.71 0.80 -17.23
C ASN A 169 -1.76 -0.25 -16.89
N HIS A 170 -1.74 -0.71 -15.63
CA HIS A 170 -2.73 -1.64 -15.09
C HIS A 170 -2.85 -2.96 -15.88
N ASN A 171 -1.76 -3.43 -16.49
CA ASN A 171 -1.78 -4.72 -17.18
C ASN A 171 -1.41 -5.87 -16.23
N ALA A 172 -1.99 -7.04 -16.46
CA ALA A 172 -1.64 -8.29 -15.79
C ALA A 172 -1.34 -9.39 -16.81
N GLY A 173 -0.18 -10.03 -16.70
CA GLY A 173 0.25 -11.12 -17.59
C GLY A 173 1.53 -10.76 -18.36
N CYS A 174 1.66 -11.24 -19.59
CA CYS A 174 2.91 -11.15 -20.36
C CYS A 174 2.76 -10.36 -21.67
N CYS A 175 3.71 -9.46 -21.95
CA CYS A 175 3.86 -8.79 -23.24
C CYS A 175 2.60 -8.04 -23.73
N ASN A 176 1.82 -7.45 -22.82
CA ASN A 176 0.70 -6.59 -23.22
C ASN A 176 1.18 -5.17 -23.57
N ASN A 177 0.58 -4.56 -24.58
CA ASN A 177 0.80 -3.18 -24.96
C ASN A 177 -0.53 -2.40 -24.94
N GLY A 178 -0.56 -1.32 -24.18
CA GLY A 178 -1.77 -0.53 -23.88
C GLY A 178 -2.14 -0.62 -22.40
N ASP A 179 -3.37 -0.27 -22.05
CA ASP A 179 -3.81 -0.14 -20.67
C ASP A 179 -4.92 -1.15 -20.31
N TYR A 180 -4.95 -1.58 -19.04
CA TYR A 180 -5.99 -2.44 -18.47
C TYR A 180 -6.16 -3.81 -19.15
N ASN A 181 -5.09 -4.39 -19.68
CA ASN A 181 -5.15 -5.73 -20.27
C ASN A 181 -4.88 -6.82 -19.24
N ALA A 182 -5.54 -7.96 -19.37
CA ALA A 182 -5.27 -9.17 -18.61
C ALA A 182 -5.05 -10.36 -19.56
N GLY A 183 -3.96 -11.10 -19.37
CA GLY A 183 -3.54 -12.21 -20.24
C GLY A 183 -2.27 -11.87 -21.01
N ASP A 184 -2.13 -12.40 -22.22
CA ASP A 184 -0.82 -12.42 -22.89
C ASP A 184 -0.84 -11.88 -24.33
N PHE A 185 0.17 -11.10 -24.70
CA PHE A 185 0.37 -10.60 -26.06
C PHE A 185 -0.81 -9.76 -26.61
N ASN A 186 -1.53 -9.03 -25.76
CA ASN A 186 -2.59 -8.13 -26.20
C ASN A 186 -2.00 -6.79 -26.67
N CYS A 187 -2.64 -6.18 -27.67
CA CYS A 187 -2.28 -4.88 -28.21
C CYS A 187 -3.54 -4.00 -28.35
N GLY A 188 -3.71 -3.07 -27.42
CA GLY A 188 -4.91 -2.26 -27.24
C GLY A 188 -5.26 -2.11 -25.77
N ASN A 189 -6.48 -1.66 -25.47
CA ASN A 189 -6.90 -1.43 -24.10
C ASN A 189 -8.02 -2.40 -23.69
N TYR A 190 -8.11 -2.68 -22.39
CA TYR A 190 -9.21 -3.45 -21.78
C TYR A 190 -9.41 -4.87 -22.31
N ASN A 191 -8.37 -5.48 -22.88
CA ASN A 191 -8.47 -6.86 -23.37
C ASN A 191 -8.31 -7.85 -22.23
N SER A 192 -9.12 -8.91 -22.25
CA SER A 192 -8.95 -10.05 -21.35
C SER A 192 -8.85 -11.33 -22.18
N GLY A 193 -7.64 -11.81 -22.42
CA GLY A 193 -7.38 -12.89 -23.37
C GLY A 193 -5.93 -12.93 -23.86
N ALA A 194 -5.75 -13.56 -25.02
CA ALA A 194 -4.45 -13.63 -25.68
C ALA A 194 -4.54 -13.23 -27.15
N PHE A 195 -3.51 -12.51 -27.62
CA PHE A 195 -3.41 -12.03 -29.00
C PHE A 195 -4.59 -11.15 -29.45
N CYS A 196 -5.23 -10.43 -28.53
CA CYS A 196 -6.29 -9.48 -28.87
C CYS A 196 -5.67 -8.20 -29.45
N THR A 197 -6.18 -7.78 -30.61
CA THR A 197 -5.82 -6.49 -31.23
C THR A 197 -7.03 -5.57 -31.21
N GLY A 198 -6.86 -4.33 -30.75
CA GLY A 198 -7.95 -3.38 -30.55
C GLY A 198 -8.53 -3.45 -29.14
N GLU A 199 -9.78 -3.03 -28.98
CA GLU A 199 -10.52 -3.11 -27.71
C GLU A 199 -11.54 -4.24 -27.81
N THR A 200 -11.55 -5.14 -26.83
CA THR A 200 -12.64 -6.14 -26.70
C THR A 200 -13.98 -5.40 -26.62
N PRO A 201 -15.02 -5.87 -27.34
CA PRO A 201 -16.33 -5.26 -27.27
C PRO A 201 -16.81 -5.15 -25.82
N PHE A 202 -17.25 -3.96 -25.43
CA PHE A 202 -17.93 -3.78 -24.16
C PHE A 202 -19.20 -4.64 -24.17
N MET A 203 -19.43 -5.41 -23.11
CA MET A 203 -20.54 -6.36 -23.06
C MET A 203 -21.68 -5.77 -22.21
N LEU A 204 -22.90 -5.78 -22.75
CA LEU A 204 -24.13 -5.49 -22.02
C LEU A 204 -25.06 -6.69 -22.16
N PHE A 205 -25.62 -7.14 -21.05
CA PHE A 205 -26.58 -8.26 -21.02
C PHE A 205 -26.08 -9.54 -21.75
N ASN A 206 -24.82 -9.89 -21.51
CA ASN A 206 -24.12 -11.05 -22.11
C ASN A 206 -23.91 -10.97 -23.64
N GLN A 207 -24.04 -9.78 -24.25
CA GLN A 207 -23.86 -9.58 -25.69
C GLN A 207 -22.96 -8.38 -25.98
N PRO A 208 -22.28 -8.34 -27.15
CA PRO A 208 -21.55 -7.15 -27.57
C PRO A 208 -22.48 -5.95 -27.66
N SER A 209 -22.11 -4.88 -26.97
CA SER A 209 -22.85 -3.63 -26.93
C SER A 209 -22.61 -2.79 -28.20
N PRO A 210 -23.62 -2.04 -28.69
CA PRO A 210 -23.42 -1.04 -29.72
C PRO A 210 -22.75 0.24 -29.20
N ILE A 211 -22.72 0.45 -27.88
CA ILE A 211 -22.02 1.55 -27.21
C ILE A 211 -20.68 1.08 -26.62
N THR A 212 -19.71 1.98 -26.60
CA THR A 212 -18.38 1.80 -26.01
C THR A 212 -18.42 1.77 -24.48
N ARG A 213 -17.32 1.30 -23.86
CA ARG A 213 -17.17 1.33 -22.40
C ARG A 213 -17.22 2.76 -21.86
N ASP A 214 -16.58 3.71 -22.54
CA ASP A 214 -16.58 5.11 -22.13
C ASP A 214 -17.97 5.73 -22.17
N GLU A 215 -18.75 5.43 -23.21
CA GLU A 215 -20.17 5.85 -23.27
C GLU A 215 -20.98 5.25 -22.12
N TRP A 216 -20.78 3.98 -21.78
CA TRP A 216 -21.42 3.38 -20.60
C TRP A 216 -20.99 4.05 -19.29
N MET A 217 -19.69 4.28 -19.11
CA MET A 217 -19.12 4.89 -17.91
C MET A 217 -19.63 6.31 -17.66
N ASN A 218 -19.98 7.03 -18.73
CA ASN A 218 -20.54 8.37 -18.72
C ASN A 218 -22.07 8.40 -18.99
N SER A 219 -22.74 7.26 -18.97
CA SER A 219 -24.18 7.18 -19.27
C SER A 219 -25.05 7.55 -18.06
N GLU A 220 -26.17 8.22 -18.32
CA GLU A 220 -27.16 8.52 -17.28
C GLU A 220 -27.74 7.24 -16.64
N ALA A 221 -27.89 6.17 -17.43
CA ALA A 221 -28.32 4.87 -16.92
C ALA A 221 -27.36 4.33 -15.84
N ARG A 222 -26.06 4.41 -16.07
CA ARG A 222 -25.06 4.03 -15.07
C ARG A 222 -25.14 4.95 -13.85
N ASP A 223 -25.24 6.26 -14.04
CA ASP A 223 -25.34 7.24 -12.94
C ASP A 223 -26.56 6.98 -12.05
N ILE A 224 -27.69 6.57 -12.61
CA ILE A 224 -28.87 6.14 -11.86
C ILE A 224 -28.55 4.87 -11.06
N LEU A 225 -27.99 3.85 -11.72
CA LEU A 225 -27.76 2.53 -11.12
C LEU A 225 -26.68 2.54 -10.03
N ILE A 226 -25.68 3.43 -10.07
CA ILE A 226 -24.67 3.53 -9.00
C ILE A 226 -25.22 4.10 -7.68
N LEU A 227 -26.38 4.75 -7.72
CA LEU A 227 -27.10 5.23 -6.53
C LEU A 227 -27.89 4.12 -5.83
N MET A 228 -28.04 2.96 -6.49
CA MET A 228 -28.67 1.79 -5.91
C MET A 228 -27.94 1.37 -4.62
N PRO A 229 -28.67 0.95 -3.55
CA PRO A 229 -28.06 0.47 -2.32
C PRO A 229 -27.01 -0.63 -2.55
N LYS A 230 -25.75 -0.32 -2.22
CA LYS A 230 -24.58 -1.16 -2.57
C LYS A 230 -24.47 -2.45 -1.75
N LYS A 231 -24.97 -2.47 -0.52
CA LYS A 231 -24.86 -3.65 0.36
C LYS A 231 -26.21 -4.35 0.49
N SER A 232 -26.29 -5.59 0.00
CA SER A 232 -27.20 -6.57 0.60
C SER A 232 -26.58 -6.98 1.94
N THR A 233 -27.02 -6.37 3.04
CA THR A 233 -26.41 -6.61 4.36
C THR A 233 -26.89 -7.88 5.04
N LYS A 234 -27.89 -8.57 4.50
CA LYS A 234 -28.45 -9.77 5.10
C LYS A 234 -28.27 -10.95 4.16
N TRP A 235 -27.39 -11.85 4.57
CA TRP A 235 -27.34 -13.20 4.05
C TRP A 235 -28.53 -13.97 4.64
N ASN A 236 -29.47 -14.38 3.79
CA ASN A 236 -30.71 -15.01 4.21
C ASN A 236 -30.63 -16.53 3.98
N ASN A 237 -30.82 -17.30 5.04
CA ASN A 237 -30.98 -18.75 5.02
C ASN A 237 -31.84 -19.20 6.19
N SER A 238 -32.51 -20.35 6.05
CA SER A 238 -33.39 -20.93 7.07
C SER A 238 -32.68 -21.31 8.37
N MET A 239 -31.35 -21.38 8.37
CA MET A 239 -30.53 -21.84 9.50
C MET A 239 -29.83 -20.70 10.25
N GLY A 240 -29.98 -19.44 9.81
CA GLY A 240 -29.31 -18.28 10.42
C GLY A 240 -27.77 -18.27 10.34
N LEU A 241 -27.18 -19.10 9.46
CA LEU A 241 -25.72 -19.22 9.31
C LEU A 241 -25.14 -17.98 8.62
N THR A 242 -23.89 -17.64 8.90
CA THR A 242 -23.10 -16.71 8.09
C THR A 242 -22.62 -17.38 6.79
N GLU A 243 -22.27 -16.58 5.77
CA GLU A 243 -21.74 -17.11 4.49
C GLU A 243 -20.49 -17.99 4.69
N LYS A 244 -19.61 -17.59 5.63
CA LYS A 244 -18.40 -18.34 5.97
C LYS A 244 -18.70 -19.71 6.59
N GLU A 245 -19.72 -19.79 7.45
CA GLU A 245 -20.15 -21.06 8.06
C GLU A 245 -20.76 -22.00 7.03
N PHE A 246 -21.54 -21.46 6.07
CA PHE A 246 -22.10 -22.24 4.98
C PHE A 246 -21.03 -22.77 4.01
N GLN A 247 -20.04 -21.95 3.64
CA GLN A 247 -18.95 -22.39 2.75
C GLN A 247 -18.05 -23.46 3.39
N ALA A 248 -17.88 -23.42 4.70
CA ALA A 248 -17.12 -24.44 5.43
C ALA A 248 -17.85 -25.78 5.50
N GLN A 249 -19.19 -25.77 5.55
CA GLN A 249 -20.04 -26.95 5.58
C GLN A 249 -21.34 -26.71 4.80
N PRO A 250 -21.38 -27.02 3.48
CA PRO A 250 -22.59 -26.89 2.70
C PRO A 250 -23.64 -27.91 3.16
N ILE A 251 -24.52 -27.51 4.08
CA ILE A 251 -25.66 -28.33 4.51
C ILE A 251 -26.86 -27.91 3.66
N TYR A 252 -27.34 -28.81 2.79
CA TYR A 252 -28.59 -28.63 2.09
C TYR A 252 -29.73 -28.85 3.09
N GLY A 253 -30.26 -27.75 3.65
CA GLY A 253 -31.40 -27.79 4.56
C GLY A 253 -32.65 -28.25 3.82
N GLY A 254 -33.04 -29.52 4.01
CA GLY A 254 -34.37 -30.01 3.67
C GLY A 254 -35.31 -29.69 4.82
N ASP A 255 -36.23 -28.74 4.61
CA ASP A 255 -37.42 -28.60 5.45
C ASP A 255 -38.50 -29.48 4.80
N GLU A 256 -39.01 -30.49 5.52
CA GLU A 256 -40.03 -31.42 5.02
C GLU A 256 -41.40 -30.75 4.76
N GLN A 257 -41.53 -29.43 4.99
CA GLN A 257 -42.75 -28.66 4.71
C GLN A 257 -42.59 -27.56 3.65
N LEU A 258 -41.39 -27.38 3.07
CA LEU A 258 -41.13 -26.38 2.02
C LEU A 258 -40.51 -27.04 0.79
N ASP A 259 -40.94 -26.58 -0.38
CA ASP A 259 -40.62 -27.11 -1.70
C ASP A 259 -39.11 -26.99 -2.01
N GLY A 260 -38.32 -28.00 -1.62
CA GLY A 260 -36.92 -28.17 -2.01
C GLY A 260 -35.87 -27.41 -1.19
N PRO A 261 -34.57 -27.72 -1.40
CA PRO A 261 -33.46 -27.08 -0.68
C PRO A 261 -33.40 -25.58 -1.04
N THR A 262 -33.55 -24.72 -0.02
CA THR A 262 -33.38 -23.28 -0.20
C THR A 262 -31.90 -22.94 -0.31
N VAL A 263 -31.49 -22.39 -1.46
CA VAL A 263 -30.13 -21.88 -1.65
C VAL A 263 -30.02 -20.54 -0.92
N PRO A 264 -29.04 -20.36 -0.02
CA PRO A 264 -28.81 -19.07 0.62
C PRO A 264 -28.63 -17.96 -0.41
N HIS A 265 -29.25 -16.82 -0.16
CA HIS A 265 -29.16 -15.66 -1.05
C HIS A 265 -29.02 -14.37 -0.26
N TYR A 266 -28.50 -13.37 -0.93
CA TYR A 266 -28.43 -12.01 -0.40
C TYR A 266 -29.80 -11.34 -0.48
N ASP A 267 -30.26 -10.75 0.62
CA ASP A 267 -31.47 -9.94 0.66
C ASP A 267 -31.24 -8.65 -0.16
N LYS A 268 -31.91 -8.57 -1.31
CA LYS A 268 -31.86 -7.43 -2.23
C LYS A 268 -33.11 -6.55 -2.11
N SER A 269 -33.96 -6.73 -1.09
CA SER A 269 -35.23 -6.00 -0.92
C SER A 269 -35.08 -4.48 -0.89
N ASP A 270 -34.02 -3.96 -0.26
CA ASP A 270 -33.73 -2.52 -0.25
C ASP A 270 -33.55 -1.94 -1.66
N ARG A 271 -33.05 -2.75 -2.61
CA ARG A 271 -32.89 -2.35 -4.01
C ARG A 271 -34.23 -2.30 -4.73
N GLN A 272 -35.13 -3.25 -4.46
CA GLN A 272 -36.51 -3.20 -4.97
C GLN A 272 -37.24 -1.98 -4.41
N ILE A 273 -37.16 -1.72 -3.10
CA ILE A 273 -37.79 -0.54 -2.47
C ILE A 273 -37.25 0.76 -3.06
N TRP A 274 -35.95 0.82 -3.32
CA TRP A 274 -35.32 1.94 -4.01
C TRP A 274 -35.85 2.09 -5.44
N TRP A 275 -35.92 0.99 -6.19
CA TRP A 275 -36.43 0.96 -7.56
C TRP A 275 -37.89 1.39 -7.63
N ASP A 276 -38.75 0.91 -6.73
CA ASP A 276 -40.17 1.24 -6.71
C ASP A 276 -40.40 2.75 -6.54
N LYS A 277 -39.52 3.42 -5.79
CA LYS A 277 -39.53 4.88 -5.58
C LYS A 277 -38.86 5.68 -6.69
N LEU A 278 -38.13 5.02 -7.60
CA LEU A 278 -37.46 5.68 -8.71
C LEU A 278 -38.51 6.28 -9.68
N PRO A 279 -38.40 7.57 -10.05
CA PRO A 279 -39.30 8.18 -11.02
C PRO A 279 -39.35 7.43 -12.34
N GLN A 280 -40.50 7.44 -13.02
CA GLN A 280 -40.70 6.65 -14.24
C GLN A 280 -39.76 7.06 -15.37
N ASP A 281 -39.48 8.36 -15.54
CA ASP A 281 -38.52 8.87 -16.53
C ASP A 281 -37.11 8.28 -16.31
N LYS A 282 -36.71 8.07 -15.05
CA LYS A 282 -35.44 7.43 -14.70
C LYS A 282 -35.46 5.93 -14.96
N LYS A 283 -36.59 5.25 -14.72
CA LYS A 283 -36.77 3.85 -15.10
C LYS A 283 -36.70 3.67 -16.62
N ASP A 284 -37.31 4.58 -17.37
CA ASP A 284 -37.32 4.55 -18.84
C ASP A 284 -35.89 4.67 -19.40
N ILE A 285 -35.00 5.45 -18.77
CA ILE A 285 -33.58 5.53 -19.13
C ILE A 285 -32.87 4.18 -18.90
N VAL A 286 -33.17 3.47 -17.81
CA VAL A 286 -32.59 2.15 -17.53
C VAL A 286 -33.14 1.10 -18.51
N PHE A 287 -34.43 1.15 -18.83
CA PHE A 287 -35.02 0.27 -19.85
C PHE A 287 -34.50 0.56 -21.26
N ALA A 288 -33.99 1.76 -21.52
CA ALA A 288 -33.36 2.13 -22.78
C ALA A 288 -31.89 1.68 -22.91
N ILE A 289 -31.31 1.01 -21.90
CA ILE A 289 -29.97 0.43 -22.04
C ILE A 289 -29.95 -0.54 -23.24
N PRO A 290 -28.96 -0.46 -24.14
CA PRO A 290 -28.90 -1.34 -25.29
C PRO A 290 -28.90 -2.82 -24.89
N GLY A 291 -29.81 -3.59 -25.49
CA GLY A 291 -29.96 -5.02 -25.19
C GLY A 291 -30.54 -5.32 -23.82
N PHE A 292 -31.26 -4.37 -23.18
CA PHE A 292 -31.86 -4.58 -21.87
C PHE A 292 -32.65 -5.88 -21.80
N ASP A 293 -32.23 -6.74 -20.87
CA ASP A 293 -32.86 -8.01 -20.57
C ASP A 293 -33.28 -8.00 -19.10
N LYS A 294 -34.59 -8.12 -18.86
CA LYS A 294 -35.17 -8.04 -17.53
C LYS A 294 -34.75 -9.20 -16.61
N GLU A 295 -34.53 -10.39 -17.17
CA GLU A 295 -34.17 -11.58 -16.40
C GLU A 295 -32.72 -11.47 -15.94
N ILE A 296 -31.82 -11.06 -16.84
CA ILE A 296 -30.42 -10.80 -16.50
C ILE A 296 -30.31 -9.58 -15.55
N PHE A 297 -31.12 -8.54 -15.76
CA PHE A 297 -31.17 -7.38 -14.87
C PHE A 297 -31.58 -7.80 -13.45
N GLU A 298 -32.63 -8.62 -13.32
CA GLU A 298 -33.08 -9.16 -12.05
C GLU A 298 -32.01 -10.05 -11.41
N GLU A 299 -31.36 -10.93 -12.17
CA GLU A 299 -30.28 -11.79 -11.67
C GLU A 299 -29.14 -10.95 -11.06
N CYS A 300 -28.68 -9.93 -11.79
CA CYS A 300 -27.61 -9.05 -11.36
C CYS A 300 -28.02 -8.18 -10.15
N THR A 301 -29.19 -7.54 -10.22
CA THR A 301 -29.58 -6.47 -9.30
C THR A 301 -30.49 -6.91 -8.17
N GLY A 302 -31.29 -7.96 -8.37
CA GLY A 302 -32.39 -8.42 -7.51
C GLY A 302 -33.67 -7.62 -7.65
N ILE A 303 -33.78 -6.78 -8.68
CA ILE A 303 -34.95 -5.95 -8.92
C ILE A 303 -35.85 -6.64 -9.94
N HIS A 304 -37.07 -6.91 -9.53
CA HIS A 304 -38.14 -7.35 -10.40
C HIS A 304 -38.71 -6.15 -11.16
N VAL A 305 -38.69 -6.23 -12.48
CA VAL A 305 -39.24 -5.21 -13.37
C VAL A 305 -40.37 -5.81 -14.20
N SER A 306 -41.51 -5.13 -14.23
CA SER A 306 -42.73 -5.56 -14.94
C SER A 306 -42.78 -5.04 -16.37
#